data_AF-A0A8H5UWC0-F1
#
_entry.id   AF-A0A8H5UWC0-F1
#
_cell.length_a   1.000
_cell.length_b   1.000
_cell.length_c   1.000
_cell.angle_alpha   90.00
_cell.angle_beta   90.00
_cell.angle_gamma   90.00
#
_symmetry.space_group_name_H-M   'P 1'
#
loop_
_entity.id
_entity.type
_entity.pdbx_description
1 polymer ?
#
loop_
_entity_poly.entity_id
_entity_poly.type
_entity_poly.pdbx_seq_one_letter_code
_entity_poly.pdbx_strand_id
1 'polypeptide(L)'
;MKYNSAILVFACSTLISAGTFTISGAEAVCGDLGILQVTPGNLPDGVEPSDLRLCADHPLGRNRTLDPAKGASLAPLEEGDIPNTTPTGTSRLFQKRRCYYGAPYGCSDKYCWKSCGSKGSGQWCWTATAGGVGPWAKCKTWEDCGTNGLQYGCGKNCVLPGVCGCSC
;
A
#
# COMPACT_ATOMS: atom_id res chain seq x y z
N MET A 1 -36.49 54.43 -37.28
CA MET A 1 -35.11 54.37 -36.78
C MET A 1 -34.94 53.00 -36.11
N LYS A 2 -34.01 52.17 -36.62
CA LYS A 2 -33.78 50.79 -36.18
C LYS A 2 -32.70 50.80 -35.10
N TYR A 3 -32.97 50.20 -33.93
CA TYR A 3 -31.97 50.02 -32.87
C TYR A 3 -31.49 48.56 -32.92
N ASN A 4 -30.23 48.36 -33.29
CA ASN A 4 -29.58 47.06 -33.34
C ASN A 4 -29.21 46.61 -31.91
N SER A 5 -29.75 45.48 -31.47
CA SER A 5 -29.26 44.74 -30.30
C SER A 5 -28.06 43.87 -30.73
N ALA A 6 -26.90 44.09 -30.11
CA ALA A 6 -25.78 43.16 -30.16
C ALA A 6 -25.49 42.68 -28.73
N ILE A 7 -25.92 41.45 -28.42
CA ILE A 7 -25.57 40.75 -27.19
C ILE A 7 -24.25 40.03 -27.46
N LEU A 8 -23.18 40.46 -26.78
CA LEU A 8 -21.84 39.88 -26.87
C LEU A 8 -21.70 38.85 -25.74
N VAL A 9 -21.90 37.57 -26.06
CA VAL A 9 -21.71 36.46 -25.11
C VAL A 9 -20.22 36.13 -25.04
N PHE A 10 -19.58 36.51 -23.94
CA PHE A 10 -18.20 36.11 -23.62
C PHE A 10 -18.22 34.71 -22.99
N ALA A 11 -18.00 33.67 -23.80
CA ALA A 11 -17.84 32.31 -23.31
C ALA A 11 -16.41 32.12 -22.77
N CYS A 12 -16.23 32.32 -21.46
CA CYS A 12 -15.02 31.89 -20.75
C CYS A 12 -14.97 30.35 -20.70
N SER A 13 -14.28 29.75 -21.67
CA SER A 13 -13.95 28.33 -21.62
C SER A 13 -12.82 28.13 -20.62
N THR A 14 -13.14 27.67 -19.41
CA THR A 14 -12.12 27.28 -18.43
C THR A 14 -11.49 25.95 -18.87
N LEU A 15 -10.25 26.01 -19.36
CA LEU A 15 -9.40 24.85 -19.52
C LEU A 15 -9.13 24.26 -18.13
N ILE A 16 -9.81 23.16 -17.79
CA ILE A 16 -9.47 22.36 -16.62
C ILE A 16 -8.23 21.56 -16.99
N SER A 17 -7.05 22.10 -16.69
CA SER A 17 -5.81 21.34 -16.73
C SER A 17 -5.90 20.20 -15.72
N ALA A 18 -5.92 18.95 -16.18
CA ALA A 18 -5.68 17.80 -15.33
C ALA A 18 -4.22 17.87 -14.84
N GLY A 19 -4.01 18.52 -13.69
CA GLY A 19 -2.70 18.66 -13.10
C GLY A 19 -2.19 17.31 -12.62
N THR A 20 -1.20 16.75 -13.31
CA THR A 20 -0.27 15.82 -12.68
C THR A 20 0.42 16.59 -11.56
N PHE A 21 0.18 16.19 -10.30
CA PHE A 21 0.91 16.73 -9.15
C PHE A 21 2.36 16.26 -9.20
N THR A 22 3.16 16.88 -10.06
CA THR A 22 4.60 16.69 -10.06
C THR A 22 5.17 17.59 -8.97
N ILE A 23 5.37 17.04 -7.76
CA ILE A 23 6.26 17.68 -6.79
C ILE A 23 7.64 17.72 -7.45
N SER A 24 8.11 18.91 -7.80
CA SER A 24 9.46 19.08 -8.37
C SER A 24 10.47 18.43 -7.44
N GLY A 25 11.25 17.47 -7.95
CA GLY A 25 12.24 16.71 -7.17
C GLY A 25 11.74 15.41 -6.52
N ALA A 26 10.49 14.98 -6.74
CA ALA A 26 9.99 13.70 -6.21
C ALA A 26 10.87 12.49 -6.60
N GLU A 27 11.44 12.50 -7.81
CA GLU A 27 12.36 11.45 -8.28
C GLU A 27 13.64 11.41 -7.45
N ALA A 28 14.19 12.58 -7.11
CA ALA A 28 15.37 12.69 -6.27
C ALA A 28 15.11 12.22 -4.83
N VAL A 29 13.90 12.41 -4.32
CA VAL A 29 13.50 11.95 -2.98
C VAL A 29 13.29 10.43 -2.95
N CYS A 30 12.61 9.89 -3.96
CA CYS A 30 12.24 8.48 -3.96
C CYS A 30 13.32 7.54 -4.49
N GLY A 31 14.16 8.00 -5.41
CA GLY A 31 15.19 7.16 -6.05
C GLY A 31 14.61 5.82 -6.50
N ASP A 32 15.22 4.74 -6.02
CA ASP A 32 14.83 3.37 -6.38
C ASP A 32 13.44 2.94 -5.87
N LEU A 33 12.85 3.66 -4.90
CA LEU A 33 11.50 3.35 -4.40
C LEU A 33 10.40 3.77 -5.37
N GLY A 34 10.75 4.57 -6.39
CA GLY A 34 9.83 5.13 -7.38
C GLY A 34 8.81 6.10 -6.80
N ILE A 35 8.21 6.92 -7.66
CA ILE A 35 7.13 7.84 -7.26
C ILE A 35 5.80 7.08 -7.26
N LEU A 36 4.98 7.27 -6.23
CA LEU A 36 3.63 6.73 -6.18
C LEU A 36 2.78 7.35 -7.31
N GLN A 37 2.31 6.50 -8.22
CA GLN A 37 1.36 6.89 -9.26
C GLN A 37 -0.05 6.51 -8.84
N VAL A 38 -0.95 7.49 -8.74
CA VAL A 38 -2.38 7.27 -8.50
C VAL A 38 -3.16 8.03 -9.57
N THR A 39 -4.09 7.35 -10.24
CA THR A 39 -4.95 8.00 -11.23
C THR A 39 -5.84 9.03 -10.54
N PRO A 40 -5.84 10.31 -10.97
CA PRO A 40 -6.75 11.32 -10.45
C PRO A 40 -8.21 10.86 -10.58
N GLY A 41 -8.97 10.91 -9.48
CA GLY A 41 -10.37 10.44 -9.42
C GLY A 41 -10.57 9.02 -8.91
N ASN A 42 -9.50 8.25 -8.67
CA ASN A 42 -9.56 6.90 -8.08
C ASN A 42 -9.12 6.87 -6.60
N LEU A 43 -9.20 8.01 -5.91
CA LEU A 43 -8.95 8.06 -4.48
C LEU A 43 -10.15 7.52 -3.70
N PRO A 44 -9.93 6.74 -2.62
CA PRO A 44 -11.03 6.38 -1.72
C PRO A 44 -11.73 7.63 -1.18
N ASP A 45 -13.03 7.51 -0.87
CA ASP A 45 -13.81 8.62 -0.32
C ASP A 45 -13.12 9.23 0.91
N GLY A 46 -12.96 10.56 0.91
CA GLY A 46 -12.33 11.31 1.99
C GLY A 46 -10.80 11.20 2.06
N VAL A 47 -10.14 10.65 1.03
CA VAL A 47 -8.68 10.69 0.90
C VAL A 47 -8.29 11.84 -0.03
N GLU A 48 -7.51 12.78 0.49
CA GLU A 48 -6.96 13.89 -0.29
C GLU A 48 -5.59 13.52 -0.89
N PRO A 49 -5.14 14.19 -1.97
CA PRO A 49 -3.81 13.96 -2.53
C PRO A 49 -2.65 14.13 -1.53
N SER A 50 -2.82 14.98 -0.51
CA SER A 50 -1.83 15.17 0.57
C SER A 50 -1.73 13.97 1.52
N ASP A 51 -2.73 13.09 1.54
CA ASP A 51 -2.74 11.89 2.36
C ASP A 51 -2.00 10.73 1.70
N LEU A 52 -1.51 10.93 0.48
CA LEU A 52 -0.75 9.95 -0.28
C LEU A 52 0.72 9.98 0.13
N ARG A 53 1.35 8.79 0.18
CA ARG A 53 2.81 8.75 0.29
C ARG A 53 3.45 9.21 -1.02
N LEU A 54 4.61 9.84 -0.92
CA LEU A 54 5.36 10.27 -2.10
C LEU A 54 5.93 9.09 -2.89
N CYS A 55 6.53 8.14 -2.19
CA CYS A 55 7.24 7.02 -2.82
C CYS A 55 6.39 5.76 -2.88
N ALA A 56 6.41 5.08 -4.02
CA ALA A 56 5.57 3.93 -4.31
C ALA A 56 5.89 2.76 -3.37
N ASP A 57 7.17 2.44 -3.23
CA ASP A 57 7.60 1.23 -2.53
C ASP A 57 7.96 1.45 -1.07
N HIS A 58 7.86 0.36 -0.30
CA HIS A 58 8.23 0.35 1.11
C HIS A 58 9.75 0.45 1.24
N PRO A 59 10.29 1.28 2.16
CA PRO A 59 11.74 1.48 2.30
C PRO A 59 12.52 0.21 2.67
N LEU A 60 11.85 -0.79 3.26
CA LEU A 60 12.46 -2.09 3.57
C LEU A 60 12.33 -3.12 2.44
N GLY A 61 11.70 -2.75 1.32
CA GLY A 61 11.36 -3.70 0.25
C GLY A 61 10.61 -4.91 0.82
N ARG A 62 11.04 -6.13 0.46
CA ARG A 62 10.48 -7.38 1.03
C ARG A 62 11.01 -7.72 2.42
N ASN A 63 12.08 -7.08 2.87
CA ASN A 63 12.80 -7.53 4.05
C ASN A 63 12.03 -7.16 5.32
N ARG A 64 11.59 -8.19 6.07
CA ARG A 64 10.94 -8.00 7.37
C ARG A 64 11.52 -8.95 8.40
N THR A 65 11.66 -8.48 9.64
CA THR A 65 11.99 -9.31 10.80
C THR A 65 10.73 -9.97 11.38
N LEU A 66 10.81 -11.28 11.64
CA LEU A 66 9.76 -12.03 12.35
C LEU A 66 10.25 -12.56 13.70
N ASP A 67 11.48 -12.22 14.08
CA ASP A 67 12.11 -12.64 15.32
C ASP A 67 11.68 -11.72 16.48
N PRO A 68 10.94 -12.22 17.49
CA PRO A 68 10.54 -11.42 18.63
C PRO A 68 11.72 -10.84 19.42
N ALA A 69 12.87 -11.54 19.45
CA ALA A 69 14.08 -11.03 20.10
C ALA A 69 14.65 -9.80 19.37
N LYS A 70 14.28 -9.62 18.09
CA LYS A 70 14.61 -8.43 17.28
C LYS A 70 13.47 -7.42 17.21
N GLY A 71 12.47 -7.55 18.08
CA GLY A 71 11.35 -6.61 18.19
C GLY A 71 10.21 -6.85 17.20
N ALA A 72 10.16 -8.02 16.56
CA ALA A 72 8.95 -8.43 15.86
C ALA A 72 7.82 -8.71 16.85
N SER A 73 6.59 -8.45 16.45
CA SER A 73 5.41 -8.70 17.27
C SER A 73 4.31 -9.23 16.35
N LEU A 74 3.70 -10.36 16.71
CA LEU A 74 2.80 -11.11 15.84
C LEU A 74 1.43 -11.20 16.47
N ALA A 75 0.38 -10.91 15.69
CA ALA A 75 -0.98 -11.10 16.17
C ALA A 75 -1.24 -12.60 16.38
N PRO A 76 -2.05 -12.99 17.40
CA PRO A 76 -2.45 -14.38 17.60
C PRO A 76 -3.11 -14.95 16.34
N LEU A 77 -2.82 -16.22 16.04
CA LEU A 77 -3.60 -17.00 15.09
C LEU A 77 -4.84 -17.53 15.81
N GLU A 78 -6.02 -17.26 15.26
CA GLU A 78 -7.22 -17.98 15.65
C GLU A 78 -7.21 -19.38 15.02
N GLU A 79 -7.72 -20.38 15.74
CA GLU A 79 -7.64 -21.81 15.40
C GLU A 79 -8.25 -22.15 14.02
N GLY A 80 -9.12 -21.29 13.49
CA GLY A 80 -9.75 -21.42 12.17
C GLY A 80 -8.92 -20.89 10.97
N ASP A 81 -7.73 -20.33 11.21
CA ASP A 81 -6.87 -19.71 10.18
C ASP A 81 -5.60 -20.52 9.85
N ILE A 82 -5.40 -21.67 10.49
CA ILE A 82 -4.27 -22.57 10.21
C ILE A 82 -4.48 -23.22 8.81
N PRO A 83 -3.60 -22.96 7.82
CA PRO A 83 -3.68 -23.64 6.54
C PRO A 83 -3.25 -25.10 6.73
N ASN A 84 -4.17 -26.03 6.44
CA ASN A 84 -3.90 -27.46 6.45
C ASN A 84 -3.13 -27.87 5.19
N THR A 85 -1.90 -27.41 5.05
CA THR A 85 -1.09 -27.68 3.86
C THR A 85 0.32 -28.05 4.26
N THR A 86 0.54 -29.35 4.46
CA THR A 86 1.86 -29.98 4.47
C THR A 86 2.36 -30.08 3.01
N PRO A 87 3.39 -29.33 2.58
CA PRO A 87 3.78 -29.34 1.17
C PRO A 87 5.02 -30.22 0.99
N THR A 88 4.84 -31.35 0.32
CA THR A 88 5.85 -32.24 -0.27
C THR A 88 6.51 -31.53 -1.46
N GLY A 89 7.84 -31.32 -1.43
CA GLY A 89 8.63 -30.88 -2.59
C GLY A 89 9.65 -29.76 -2.34
N THR A 90 10.87 -29.94 -2.86
CA THR A 90 12.06 -29.12 -2.65
C THR A 90 12.10 -27.79 -3.44
N SER A 91 11.39 -27.66 -4.56
CA SER A 91 11.27 -26.39 -5.31
C SER A 91 10.35 -25.37 -4.61
N ARG A 92 9.39 -25.84 -3.81
CA ARG A 92 8.50 -25.02 -2.96
C ARG A 92 9.17 -24.49 -1.70
N LEU A 93 10.38 -24.94 -1.35
CA LEU A 93 11.08 -24.52 -0.11
C LEU A 93 11.61 -23.08 -0.18
N PHE A 94 11.93 -22.56 -1.38
CA PHE A 94 12.33 -21.16 -1.54
C PHE A 94 11.13 -20.21 -1.66
N GLN A 95 10.02 -20.69 -2.23
CA GLN A 95 8.74 -19.97 -2.22
C GLN A 95 8.16 -19.91 -0.79
N LYS A 96 8.26 -20.99 0.00
CA LYS A 96 7.88 -21.05 1.43
C LYS A 96 8.54 -19.98 2.31
N ARG A 97 9.75 -19.51 2.00
CA ARG A 97 10.43 -18.45 2.76
C ARG A 97 9.92 -17.04 2.46
N ARG A 98 9.26 -16.86 1.32
CA ARG A 98 8.69 -15.56 0.91
C ARG A 98 7.27 -15.41 1.48
N CYS A 99 6.57 -16.51 1.66
CA CYS A 99 5.21 -16.58 2.21
C CYS A 99 5.28 -16.58 3.73
N TYR A 100 4.15 -16.29 4.38
CA TYR A 100 4.03 -16.45 5.81
C TYR A 100 2.63 -16.83 6.23
N TYR A 101 2.56 -17.79 7.14
CA TYR A 101 1.32 -18.44 7.57
C TYR A 101 1.13 -18.39 9.09
N GLY A 102 2.10 -17.83 9.83
CA GLY A 102 2.16 -17.91 11.29
C GLY A 102 1.37 -16.84 12.04
N ALA A 103 0.81 -15.86 11.34
CA ALA A 103 -0.04 -14.79 11.87
C ALA A 103 -0.73 -14.05 10.72
N PRO A 104 -1.95 -13.52 10.95
CA PRO A 104 -2.70 -12.78 9.94
C PRO A 104 -2.14 -11.37 9.69
N TYR A 105 -1.47 -10.79 10.70
CA TYR A 105 -0.79 -9.50 10.62
C TYR A 105 0.23 -9.38 11.76
N GLY A 106 1.05 -8.34 11.71
CA GLY A 106 2.02 -8.07 12.76
C GLY A 106 2.82 -6.79 12.54
N CYS A 107 3.71 -6.56 13.48
CA CYS A 107 4.67 -5.48 13.47
C CYS A 107 6.07 -6.03 13.22
N SER A 108 6.74 -5.49 12.21
CA SER A 108 8.12 -5.83 11.84
C SER A 108 8.87 -4.56 11.52
N ASP A 109 10.04 -4.36 12.13
CA ASP A 109 10.92 -3.22 11.83
C ASP A 109 10.20 -1.85 11.90
N LYS A 110 9.27 -1.72 12.86
CA LYS A 110 8.40 -0.54 13.10
C LYS A 110 7.35 -0.26 12.04
N TYR A 111 7.04 -1.24 11.19
CA TYR A 111 5.98 -1.16 10.20
C TYR A 111 4.99 -2.31 10.34
N CYS A 112 3.73 -2.00 10.12
CA CYS A 112 2.67 -2.99 10.08
C CYS A 112 2.69 -3.73 8.74
N TRP A 113 2.44 -5.03 8.80
CA TRP A 113 2.19 -5.87 7.64
C TRP A 113 0.97 -6.75 7.90
N LYS A 114 0.31 -7.21 6.84
CA LYS A 114 -0.78 -8.18 6.96
C LYS A 114 -0.87 -9.13 5.78
N SER A 115 -1.63 -10.21 5.95
CA SER A 115 -2.05 -11.09 4.87
C SER A 115 -2.96 -10.32 3.91
N CYS A 116 -2.61 -10.35 2.62
CA CYS A 116 -3.26 -9.55 1.59
C CYS A 116 -3.76 -10.39 0.41
N GLY A 117 -3.39 -11.66 0.37
CA GLY A 117 -3.92 -12.62 -0.60
C GLY A 117 -5.15 -13.36 -0.12
N SER A 118 -5.58 -14.34 -0.94
CA SER A 118 -6.63 -15.29 -0.57
C SER A 118 -6.27 -16.02 0.74
N LYS A 119 -7.29 -16.40 1.52
CA LYS A 119 -7.08 -17.14 2.79
C LYS A 119 -6.19 -18.36 2.57
N GLY A 120 -5.17 -18.51 3.41
CA GLY A 120 -4.22 -19.63 3.35
C GLY A 120 -3.16 -19.53 2.24
N SER A 121 -3.11 -18.45 1.46
CA SER A 121 -2.07 -18.24 0.42
C SER A 121 -0.68 -17.93 1.00
N GLY A 122 -0.64 -17.39 2.22
CA GLY A 122 0.57 -16.89 2.88
C GLY A 122 1.15 -15.63 2.23
N GLN A 123 0.41 -15.00 1.33
CA GLN A 123 0.75 -13.72 0.71
C GLN A 123 0.59 -12.60 1.72
N TRP A 124 1.60 -11.73 1.83
CA TRP A 124 1.58 -10.62 2.78
C TRP A 124 2.19 -9.35 2.19
N CYS A 125 1.66 -8.19 2.58
CA CYS A 125 2.24 -6.88 2.25
C CYS A 125 2.49 -6.04 3.50
N TRP A 126 3.39 -5.07 3.38
CA TRP A 126 3.36 -3.88 4.22
C TRP A 126 2.02 -3.16 4.08
N THR A 127 1.55 -2.60 5.17
CA THR A 127 0.28 -1.87 5.20
C THR A 127 0.50 -0.37 5.17
N ALA A 128 -0.43 0.33 4.54
CA ALA A 128 -0.46 1.78 4.46
C ALA A 128 -1.88 2.28 4.77
N THR A 129 -1.95 3.53 5.20
CA THR A 129 -3.23 4.25 5.37
C THR A 129 -3.87 4.55 4.02
N ALA A 130 -5.02 5.24 4.03
CA ALA A 130 -5.76 5.63 2.84
C ALA A 130 -6.01 4.46 1.87
N GLY A 131 -6.37 3.29 2.39
CA GLY A 131 -6.67 2.15 1.54
C GLY A 131 -5.46 1.50 0.88
N GLY A 132 -4.24 1.78 1.36
CA GLY A 132 -2.98 1.22 0.87
C GLY A 132 -2.12 2.16 0.02
N VAL A 133 -2.54 3.41 -0.19
CA VAL A 133 -1.79 4.42 -0.97
C VAL A 133 -1.26 5.58 -0.12
N GLY A 134 -1.64 5.64 1.15
CA GLY A 134 -1.13 6.65 2.09
C GLY A 134 0.23 6.28 2.68
N PRO A 135 0.66 7.01 3.73
CA PRO A 135 1.81 6.67 4.55
C PRO A 135 1.82 5.21 5.01
N TRP A 136 3.00 4.61 5.03
CA TRP A 136 3.22 3.28 5.60
C TRP A 136 2.84 3.27 7.09
N ALA A 137 2.00 2.32 7.48
CA ALA A 137 1.49 2.21 8.83
C ALA A 137 2.62 1.79 9.78
N LYS A 138 2.76 2.55 10.88
CA LYS A 138 3.83 2.40 11.88
C LYS A 138 3.34 1.61 13.08
N CYS A 139 4.26 0.96 13.77
CA CYS A 139 3.95 0.19 14.98
C CYS A 139 5.13 0.09 15.94
N LYS A 140 4.79 -0.17 17.20
CA LYS A 140 5.69 -0.67 18.23
C LYS A 140 5.46 -2.17 18.44
N THR A 141 4.21 -2.60 18.48
CA THR A 141 3.79 -4.01 18.63
C THR A 141 2.64 -4.35 17.66
N TRP A 142 2.21 -5.60 17.60
CA TRP A 142 1.13 -6.01 16.69
C TRP A 142 -0.21 -5.35 17.04
N GLU A 143 -0.41 -4.95 18.29
CA GLU A 143 -1.61 -4.26 18.76
C GLU A 143 -1.80 -2.87 18.14
N ASP A 144 -0.71 -2.25 17.65
CA ASP A 144 -0.79 -1.00 16.87
C ASP A 144 -1.21 -1.25 15.41
N CYS A 145 -1.28 -2.51 15.00
CA CYS A 145 -1.65 -2.96 13.67
C CYS A 145 -3.06 -3.56 13.66
N GLY A 146 -3.66 -3.67 12.48
CA GLY A 146 -4.97 -4.27 12.36
C GLY A 146 -5.30 -4.71 10.94
N THR A 147 -6.55 -5.13 10.74
CA THR A 147 -7.03 -5.67 9.47
C THR A 147 -7.86 -4.66 8.67
N ASN A 148 -8.28 -3.55 9.29
CA ASN A 148 -9.08 -2.49 8.68
C ASN A 148 -8.46 -2.02 7.35
N GLY A 149 -9.28 -2.00 6.29
CA GLY A 149 -8.81 -1.72 4.93
C GLY A 149 -8.35 -0.28 4.70
N LEU A 150 -8.88 0.69 5.44
CA LEU A 150 -8.55 2.11 5.29
C LEU A 150 -7.26 2.46 6.02
N GLN A 151 -7.10 2.02 7.26
CA GLN A 151 -5.91 2.34 8.08
C GLN A 151 -4.75 1.38 7.83
N TYR A 152 -5.05 0.12 7.50
CA TYR A 152 -4.07 -0.95 7.26
C TYR A 152 -4.30 -1.59 5.90
N GLY A 153 -4.53 -0.78 4.87
CA GLY A 153 -4.65 -1.26 3.50
C GLY A 153 -3.36 -1.92 3.03
N CYS A 154 -3.48 -3.02 2.28
CA CYS A 154 -2.32 -3.63 1.63
C CYS A 154 -1.66 -2.60 0.70
N GLY A 155 -0.34 -2.47 0.73
CA GLY A 155 0.38 -1.53 -0.13
C GLY A 155 -0.03 -1.67 -1.60
N LYS A 156 -0.48 -0.57 -2.22
CA LYS A 156 -0.89 -0.50 -3.63
C LYS A 156 0.03 0.40 -4.42
N ASN A 157 0.03 0.22 -5.75
CA ASN A 157 0.83 1.01 -6.70
C ASN A 157 2.33 0.98 -6.41
N CYS A 158 2.79 -0.14 -5.85
CA CYS A 158 4.20 -0.49 -5.73
C CYS A 158 4.80 -0.71 -7.13
N VAL A 159 6.04 -0.28 -7.36
CA VAL A 159 6.68 -0.37 -8.68
C VAL A 159 7.80 -1.40 -8.73
N LEU A 160 8.43 -1.69 -7.60
CA LEU A 160 9.43 -2.74 -7.48
C LEU A 160 8.78 -4.12 -7.38
N PRO A 161 9.30 -5.12 -8.11
CA PRO A 161 8.76 -6.46 -8.07
C PRO A 161 9.01 -7.08 -6.69
N GLY A 162 7.94 -7.63 -6.11
CA GLY A 162 8.06 -8.46 -4.93
C GLY A 162 8.38 -7.70 -3.64
N VAL A 163 7.97 -6.43 -3.51
CA VAL A 163 7.97 -5.71 -2.22
C VAL A 163 7.13 -6.40 -1.13
N CYS A 164 6.20 -7.26 -1.55
CA CYS A 164 5.38 -8.10 -0.70
C CYS A 164 5.85 -9.56 -0.74
N GLY A 165 5.58 -10.32 0.32
CA GLY A 165 5.98 -11.72 0.43
C GLY A 165 5.08 -12.65 -0.37
N CYS A 166 5.70 -13.61 -1.06
CA CYS A 166 5.06 -14.56 -1.97
C CYS A 166 4.13 -13.99 -3.06
N SER A 167 4.12 -12.66 -3.22
CA SER A 167 3.22 -11.81 -4.03
C SER A 167 2.06 -11.24 -3.24
N CYS A 168 1.56 -10.08 -3.69
CA CYS A 168 0.30 -9.43 -3.38
C CYS A 168 -0.05 -8.51 -4.55
#